data_AF-A0A917TDJ7-F1
#
_entry.id   AF-A0A917TDJ7-F1
#
_cell.length_a   1.000
_cell.length_b   1.000
_cell.length_c   1.000
_cell.angle_alpha   90.00
_cell.angle_beta   90.00
_cell.angle_gamma   90.00
#
_symmetry.space_group_name_H-M   'P 1'
#
loop_
_entity.id
_entity.type
_entity.pdbx_description
1 polymer ?
#
loop_
_entity_poly.entity_id
_entity_poly.type
_entity_poly.pdbx_seq_one_letter_code
_entity_poly.pdbx_strand_id
1 'polypeptide(L)'
;MKKIFTIGALIIGFVLLILFYQSGDPLEPIRELREGTVENIEMIDTVTTENGTMVYAVGEANSGKNSMYTVDMVRNGLTGYKWVGGGGHVNQDVPMNDPFVLSLQVLSEEQDINPTMLGVVKDTAITGITVVTRNESADATFYEVIDGENFYVIPFDENVSDLASFRISIEGKGNSTVIISGEDMARLQEGKSIYLNEEDLME
;
A
#
# COMPACT_ATOMS: atom_id res chain seq x y z
N MET A 1 -4.31 -55.67 14.11
CA MET A 1 -3.35 -55.00 13.21
C MET A 1 -3.97 -53.83 12.45
N LYS A 2 -4.99 -53.99 11.58
CA LYS A 2 -5.59 -52.87 10.83
C LYS A 2 -5.96 -51.63 11.67
N LYS A 3 -6.59 -51.82 12.83
CA LYS A 3 -6.97 -50.72 13.74
C LYS A 3 -5.77 -49.91 14.28
N ILE A 4 -4.62 -50.55 14.51
CA ILE A 4 -3.40 -49.88 14.99
C ILE A 4 -2.78 -49.05 13.88
N PHE A 5 -2.76 -49.57 12.64
CA PHE A 5 -2.32 -48.80 11.46
C PHE A 5 -3.22 -47.59 11.18
N THR A 6 -4.55 -47.73 11.34
CA THR A 6 -5.48 -46.61 11.16
C THR A 6 -5.29 -45.52 12.20
N ILE A 7 -5.09 -45.90 13.47
CA ILE A 7 -4.82 -44.95 14.56
C ILE A 7 -3.46 -44.26 14.36
N GLY A 8 -2.43 -45.00 13.95
CA GLY A 8 -1.12 -44.43 13.63
C GLY A 8 -1.17 -43.43 12.47
N ALA A 9 -1.91 -43.74 11.41
CA ALA A 9 -2.10 -42.83 10.28
C ALA A 9 -2.88 -41.57 10.66
N LEU A 10 -3.88 -41.67 11.53
CA LEU A 10 -4.62 -40.51 12.06
C LEU A 10 -3.73 -39.60 12.91
N ILE A 11 -2.87 -40.18 13.76
CA ILE A 11 -1.93 -39.40 14.59
C ILE A 11 -0.90 -38.69 13.71
N ILE A 12 -0.31 -39.38 12.73
CA ILE A 12 0.62 -38.75 11.78
C ILE A 12 -0.10 -37.66 10.98
N GLY A 13 -1.31 -37.93 10.50
CA GLY A 13 -2.13 -36.94 9.79
C GLY A 13 -2.42 -35.70 10.64
N PHE A 14 -2.74 -35.89 11.92
CA PHE A 14 -2.99 -34.78 12.86
C PHE A 14 -1.72 -34.00 13.20
N VAL A 15 -0.58 -34.68 13.38
CA VAL A 15 0.71 -34.02 13.60
C VAL A 15 1.14 -33.23 12.37
N LEU A 16 1.00 -33.79 11.16
CA LEU A 16 1.25 -33.06 9.93
C LEU A 16 0.29 -31.87 9.79
N LEU A 17 -1.00 -32.05 10.11
CA LEU A 17 -1.97 -30.97 10.06
C LEU A 17 -1.61 -29.84 11.03
N ILE A 18 -1.14 -30.12 12.24
CA ILE A 18 -0.64 -29.09 13.18
C ILE A 18 0.65 -28.45 12.69
N LEU A 19 1.60 -29.24 12.15
CA LEU A 19 2.88 -28.72 11.65
C LEU A 19 2.70 -27.83 10.41
N PHE A 20 1.68 -28.08 9.59
CA PHE A 20 1.34 -27.27 8.42
C PHE A 20 0.25 -26.22 8.69
N TYR A 21 -0.46 -26.29 9.83
CA TYR A 21 -1.37 -25.25 10.28
C TYR A 21 -0.59 -24.17 11.02
N GLN A 22 0.19 -23.39 10.28
CA GLN A 22 0.72 -22.13 10.78
C GLN A 22 -0.23 -21.02 10.34
N SER A 23 -1.02 -20.50 11.28
CA SER A 23 -1.63 -19.17 11.15
C SER A 23 -0.49 -18.15 11.28
N GLY A 24 0.27 -17.94 10.21
CA GLY A 24 1.34 -16.96 10.19
C GLY A 24 0.79 -15.54 10.32
N ASP A 25 1.64 -14.61 10.76
CA ASP A 25 1.35 -13.17 10.68
C ASP A 25 1.49 -12.75 9.20
N PRO A 26 0.44 -12.19 8.56
CA PRO A 26 0.54 -11.71 7.18
C PRO A 26 1.57 -10.58 7.02
N LEU A 27 1.98 -9.91 8.11
CA LEU A 27 3.02 -8.88 8.08
C LEU A 27 4.44 -9.45 8.02
N GLU A 28 4.64 -10.70 8.42
CA GLU A 28 5.97 -11.33 8.49
C GLU A 28 6.73 -11.33 7.15
N PRO A 29 6.16 -11.81 6.03
CA PRO A 29 6.88 -11.78 4.75
C PRO A 29 7.20 -10.37 4.26
N ILE A 30 6.45 -9.35 4.72
CA ILE A 30 6.72 -7.94 4.38
C ILE A 30 7.91 -7.42 5.18
N ARG A 31 7.99 -7.78 6.47
CA ARG A 31 9.16 -7.46 7.31
C ARG A 31 10.44 -8.09 6.76
N GLU A 32 10.37 -9.36 6.37
CA GLU A 32 11.50 -10.06 5.75
C GLU A 32 11.93 -9.40 4.44
N LEU A 33 10.99 -9.05 3.56
CA LEU A 33 11.28 -8.41 2.27
C LEU A 33 11.96 -7.05 2.42
N ARG A 34 11.58 -6.29 3.45
CA ARG A 34 12.00 -4.91 3.67
C ARG A 34 13.13 -4.77 4.70
N GLU A 35 13.69 -5.89 5.15
CA GLU A 35 14.80 -5.93 6.10
C GLU A 35 15.96 -5.04 5.61
N GLY A 36 16.45 -4.18 6.50
CA GLY A 36 17.55 -3.24 6.20
C GLY A 36 17.14 -1.99 5.42
N THR A 37 15.89 -1.88 4.96
CA THR A 37 15.35 -0.66 4.32
C THR A 37 14.34 0.05 5.20
N VAL A 38 13.49 -0.72 5.89
CA VAL A 38 12.43 -0.21 6.77
C VAL A 38 12.54 -0.90 8.13
N GLU A 39 12.49 -0.12 9.19
CA GLU A 39 12.52 -0.57 10.58
C GLU A 39 11.12 -0.43 11.22
N ASN A 40 10.89 -1.12 12.34
CA ASN A 40 9.66 -0.97 13.16
C ASN A 40 8.34 -1.05 12.34
N ILE A 41 8.22 -2.03 11.45
CA ILE A 41 7.03 -2.15 10.61
C ILE A 41 5.83 -2.62 11.44
N GLU A 42 4.77 -1.80 11.42
CA GLU A 42 3.50 -1.98 12.09
C GLU A 42 2.35 -2.08 11.09
N MET A 43 1.36 -2.91 11.41
CA MET A 43 0.16 -3.09 10.60
C MET A 43 -0.80 -1.93 10.83
N ILE A 44 -1.26 -1.31 9.75
CA ILE A 44 -2.34 -0.33 9.76
C ILE A 44 -3.68 -1.05 9.65
N ASP A 45 -3.85 -1.86 8.59
CA ASP A 45 -5.08 -2.58 8.30
C ASP A 45 -4.82 -3.79 7.38
N THR A 46 -5.81 -4.67 7.26
CA THR A 46 -5.80 -5.79 6.31
C THR A 46 -7.15 -5.98 5.62
N VAL A 47 -7.11 -6.25 4.32
CA VAL A 47 -8.32 -6.56 3.53
C VAL A 47 -8.12 -7.90 2.83
N THR A 48 -8.99 -8.87 3.15
CA THR A 48 -8.95 -10.19 2.51
C THR A 48 -9.75 -10.17 1.21
N THR A 49 -9.12 -10.61 0.12
CA THR A 49 -9.70 -10.74 -1.23
C THR A 49 -9.62 -12.20 -1.69
N GLU A 50 -10.17 -12.49 -2.87
CA GLU A 50 -10.00 -13.81 -3.51
C GLU A 50 -8.55 -14.10 -3.89
N ASN A 51 -7.74 -13.06 -4.10
CA ASN A 51 -6.35 -13.18 -4.55
C ASN A 51 -5.36 -13.30 -3.38
N GLY A 52 -5.73 -12.82 -2.19
CA GLY A 52 -4.86 -12.86 -1.01
C GLY A 52 -5.36 -11.95 0.10
N THR A 53 -4.45 -11.53 0.96
CA THR A 53 -4.68 -10.51 1.98
C THR A 53 -3.85 -9.30 1.59
N MET A 54 -4.53 -8.19 1.31
CA MET A 54 -3.88 -6.88 1.23
C MET A 54 -3.51 -6.46 2.64
N VAL A 55 -2.28 -6.03 2.83
CA VAL A 55 -1.72 -5.55 4.08
C VAL A 55 -1.29 -4.11 3.87
N TYR A 56 -1.85 -3.23 4.68
CA TYR A 56 -1.45 -1.84 4.79
C TYR A 56 -0.55 -1.72 6.02
N ALA A 57 0.64 -1.17 5.85
CA ALA A 57 1.61 -1.07 6.94
C ALA A 57 2.37 0.26 6.89
N VAL A 58 2.96 0.61 8.02
CA VAL A 58 3.90 1.73 8.16
C VAL A 58 5.17 1.23 8.82
N GLY A 59 6.30 1.81 8.47
CA GLY A 59 7.54 1.63 9.22
C GLY A 59 8.46 2.82 9.05
N GLU A 60 9.54 2.82 9.81
CA GLU A 60 10.56 3.86 9.81
C GLU A 60 11.55 3.66 8.66
N ALA A 61 11.76 4.69 7.86
CA ALA A 61 12.76 4.73 6.80
C ALA A 61 13.82 5.81 7.08
N ASN A 62 14.99 5.67 6.45
CA ASN A 62 16.09 6.64 6.57
C ASN A 62 16.52 6.91 8.02
N SER A 63 16.64 5.84 8.82
CA SER A 63 17.00 5.89 10.24
C SER A 63 16.00 6.72 11.09
N GLY A 64 14.70 6.45 10.91
CA GLY A 64 13.62 7.09 11.67
C GLY A 64 13.31 8.53 11.29
N LYS A 65 13.90 9.04 10.19
CA LYS A 65 13.62 10.40 9.71
C LYS A 65 12.33 10.49 8.90
N ASN A 66 11.98 9.40 8.24
CA ASN A 66 10.83 9.32 7.35
C ASN A 66 9.98 8.11 7.73
N SER A 67 8.74 8.14 7.27
CA SER A 67 7.82 7.00 7.36
C SER A 67 7.65 6.41 5.98
N MET A 68 7.76 5.09 5.86
CA MET A 68 7.41 4.35 4.65
C MET A 68 6.07 3.66 4.87
N TYR A 69 5.10 4.01 4.02
CA TYR A 69 3.78 3.41 3.99
C TYR A 69 3.75 2.37 2.88
N THR A 70 3.20 1.19 3.14
CA THR A 70 3.26 0.08 2.20
C THR A 70 1.87 -0.50 1.95
N VAL A 71 1.69 -0.95 0.71
CA VAL A 71 0.54 -1.73 0.27
C VAL A 71 1.11 -2.99 -0.34
N ASP A 72 0.90 -4.11 0.33
CA ASP A 72 1.48 -5.40 -0.05
C ASP A 72 0.39 -6.48 -0.06
N MET A 73 0.40 -7.34 -1.07
CA MET A 73 -0.43 -8.53 -1.11
C MET A 73 0.36 -9.74 -0.63
N VAL A 74 -0.23 -10.47 0.30
CA VAL A 74 0.29 -11.74 0.77
C VAL A 74 -0.73 -12.85 0.57
N ARG A 75 -0.27 -14.07 0.27
CA ARG A 75 -1.14 -15.23 0.11
C ARG A 75 -0.79 -16.28 1.15
N ASN A 76 -1.80 -16.76 1.87
CA ASN A 76 -1.62 -17.85 2.82
C ASN A 76 -1.59 -19.20 2.07
N GLY A 77 -0.57 -20.00 2.35
CA GLY A 77 -0.44 -21.37 1.84
C GLY A 77 -0.26 -22.39 2.97
N LEU A 78 0.08 -23.62 2.60
CA LEU A 78 0.34 -24.71 3.56
C LEU A 78 1.56 -24.45 4.47
N THR A 79 2.40 -23.48 4.14
CA THR A 79 3.63 -23.15 4.87
C THR A 79 3.62 -21.73 5.41
N GLY A 80 2.44 -21.11 5.55
CA GLY A 80 2.28 -19.72 5.97
C GLY A 80 2.11 -18.73 4.82
N TYR A 81 2.18 -17.44 5.17
CA TYR A 81 2.04 -16.34 4.23
C TYR A 81 3.28 -16.15 3.36
N LYS A 82 3.07 -15.77 2.10
CA LYS A 82 4.12 -15.37 1.17
C LYS A 82 3.75 -14.04 0.54
N TRP A 83 4.73 -13.16 0.39
CA TRP A 83 4.58 -11.95 -0.40
C TRP A 83 4.38 -12.31 -1.88
N VAL A 84 3.40 -11.67 -2.49
CA VAL A 84 3.00 -11.88 -3.88
C VAL A 84 3.34 -10.65 -4.71
N GLY A 85 3.11 -9.48 -4.15
CA GLY A 85 3.20 -8.23 -4.85
C GLY A 85 3.03 -7.04 -3.91
N GLY A 86 3.40 -5.85 -4.36
CA GLY A 86 3.24 -4.64 -3.57
C GLY A 86 4.25 -3.56 -3.85
N GLY A 87 4.15 -2.50 -3.06
CA GLY A 87 5.06 -1.36 -3.11
C GLY A 87 4.93 -0.50 -1.88
N GLY A 88 5.63 0.62 -1.86
CA GLY A 88 5.48 1.56 -0.76
C GLY A 88 6.02 2.94 -1.10
N HIS A 89 5.50 3.89 -0.35
CA HIS A 89 5.66 5.31 -0.52
C HIS A 89 6.32 5.89 0.73
N VAL A 90 7.42 6.60 0.55
CA VAL A 90 8.07 7.33 1.64
C VAL A 90 7.43 8.71 1.73
N ASN A 91 7.10 9.16 2.93
CA ASN A 91 6.48 10.47 3.09
C ASN A 91 7.38 11.63 2.65
N GLN A 92 8.69 11.45 2.50
CA GLN A 92 9.55 12.51 1.99
C GLN A 92 10.77 11.96 1.25
N ASP A 93 11.03 12.47 0.05
CA ASP A 93 12.21 12.13 -0.73
C ASP A 93 13.48 12.74 -0.15
N VAL A 94 14.63 12.11 -0.41
CA VAL A 94 15.95 12.60 0.02
C VAL A 94 16.66 13.23 -1.18
N PRO A 95 17.15 14.49 -1.09
CA PRO A 95 17.16 15.36 0.08
C PRO A 95 15.81 16.07 0.33
N MET A 96 15.52 16.32 1.61
CA MET A 96 14.33 17.02 2.11
C MET A 96 14.32 18.47 1.62
N ASN A 97 13.81 18.72 0.42
CA ASN A 97 13.95 20.04 -0.19
C ASN A 97 12.73 20.94 0.01
N ASP A 98 11.50 20.39 0.02
CA ASP A 98 10.30 21.23 0.03
C ASP A 98 9.19 20.70 0.95
N PRO A 99 8.46 21.60 1.65
CA PRO A 99 7.23 21.22 2.35
C PRO A 99 6.17 20.80 1.32
N PHE A 100 5.48 19.70 1.61
CA PHE A 100 4.37 19.22 0.79
C PHE A 100 3.12 19.05 1.66
N VAL A 101 1.97 19.13 1.02
CA VAL A 101 0.65 18.93 1.61
C VAL A 101 0.12 17.54 1.30
N LEU A 102 0.28 17.12 0.05
CA LEU A 102 -0.19 15.87 -0.50
C LEU A 102 0.95 15.20 -1.27
N SER A 103 1.04 13.89 -1.22
CA SER A 103 1.98 13.12 -2.04
C SER A 103 1.28 11.92 -2.60
N LEU A 104 1.70 11.44 -3.77
CA LEU A 104 1.13 10.26 -4.40
C LEU A 104 2.18 9.41 -5.12
N GLN A 105 1.89 8.12 -5.21
CA GLN A 105 2.58 7.12 -6.01
C GLN A 105 1.54 6.15 -6.57
N VAL A 106 1.82 5.56 -7.74
CA VAL A 106 0.97 4.55 -8.35
C VAL A 106 1.69 3.21 -8.32
N LEU A 107 0.97 2.18 -7.89
CA LEU A 107 1.39 0.79 -8.01
C LEU A 107 0.72 0.16 -9.23
N SER A 108 1.53 -0.37 -10.14
CA SER A 108 1.07 -0.95 -11.40
C SER A 108 0.76 -2.44 -11.27
N GLU A 109 0.09 -3.01 -12.28
CA GLU A 109 -0.20 -4.45 -12.34
C GLU A 109 1.05 -5.34 -12.30
N GLU A 110 2.20 -4.83 -12.76
CA GLU A 110 3.47 -5.57 -12.69
C GLU A 110 3.90 -5.88 -11.25
N GLN A 111 3.36 -5.11 -10.29
CA GLN A 111 3.58 -5.33 -8.86
C GLN A 111 2.61 -6.36 -8.26
N ASP A 112 1.86 -7.10 -9.09
CA ASP A 112 0.94 -8.19 -8.73
C ASP A 112 -0.03 -7.82 -7.59
N ILE A 113 -0.49 -6.58 -7.62
CA ILE A 113 -1.60 -6.08 -6.80
C ILE A 113 -2.63 -5.38 -7.67
N ASN A 114 -3.86 -5.26 -7.16
CA ASN A 114 -4.84 -4.41 -7.83
C ASN A 114 -4.23 -3.01 -8.01
N PRO A 115 -4.28 -2.40 -9.21
CA PRO A 115 -3.75 -1.06 -9.42
C PRO A 115 -4.19 -0.14 -8.31
N THR A 116 -3.22 0.49 -7.65
CA THR A 116 -3.47 1.24 -6.42
C THR A 116 -2.66 2.52 -6.47
N MET A 117 -3.33 3.66 -6.33
CA MET A 117 -2.64 4.88 -5.93
C MET A 117 -2.58 4.92 -4.42
N LEU A 118 -1.45 5.32 -3.88
CA LEU A 118 -1.29 5.57 -2.46
C LEU A 118 -0.53 6.87 -2.23
N GLY A 119 -0.62 7.38 -1.02
CA GLY A 119 0.05 8.62 -0.70
C GLY A 119 -0.12 9.06 0.74
N VAL A 120 0.44 10.22 1.05
CA VAL A 120 0.39 10.81 2.40
C VAL A 120 -0.14 12.23 2.30
N VAL A 121 -1.07 12.55 3.20
CA VAL A 121 -1.60 13.89 3.44
C VAL A 121 -1.08 14.42 4.76
N LYS A 122 -0.48 15.61 4.74
CA LYS A 122 0.00 16.32 5.94
C LYS A 122 -0.95 17.42 6.43
N ASP A 123 -1.89 17.85 5.60
CA ASP A 123 -2.93 18.80 6.02
C ASP A 123 -4.20 18.06 6.46
N THR A 124 -4.46 18.08 7.77
CA THR A 124 -5.68 17.49 8.37
C THR A 124 -6.97 18.16 7.91
N ALA A 125 -6.90 19.33 7.26
CA ALA A 125 -8.06 19.96 6.64
C ALA A 125 -8.48 19.31 5.32
N ILE A 126 -7.64 18.47 4.71
CA ILE A 126 -8.03 17.63 3.57
C ILE A 126 -8.80 16.43 4.09
N THR A 127 -10.03 16.28 3.61
CA THR A 127 -11.00 15.29 4.09
C THR A 127 -11.45 14.31 3.01
N GLY A 128 -11.16 14.62 1.74
CA GLY A 128 -11.50 13.78 0.61
C GLY A 128 -10.48 13.93 -0.51
N ILE A 129 -10.15 12.81 -1.14
CA ILE A 129 -9.41 12.76 -2.39
C ILE A 129 -10.17 11.81 -3.30
N THR A 130 -10.52 12.29 -4.50
CA THR A 130 -11.15 11.50 -5.54
C THR A 130 -10.27 11.58 -6.79
N VAL A 131 -9.94 10.44 -7.38
CA VAL A 131 -9.25 10.40 -8.66
C VAL A 131 -10.26 10.06 -9.74
N VAL A 132 -10.26 10.89 -10.78
CA VAL A 132 -11.11 10.74 -11.94
C VAL A 132 -10.23 10.47 -13.15
N THR A 133 -10.42 9.32 -13.74
CA THR A 133 -9.77 8.92 -14.98
C THR A 133 -10.77 9.07 -16.14
N ARG A 134 -10.42 8.50 -17.31
CA ARG A 134 -11.37 8.44 -18.42
C ARG A 134 -12.49 7.42 -18.16
N ASN A 135 -12.20 6.35 -17.44
CA ASN A 135 -13.06 5.17 -17.36
C ASN A 135 -13.73 5.02 -16.00
N GLU A 136 -13.15 5.59 -14.94
CA GLU A 136 -13.67 5.45 -13.58
C GLU A 136 -13.43 6.70 -12.71
N SER A 137 -14.09 6.69 -11.55
CA SER A 137 -13.91 7.66 -10.49
C SER A 137 -13.81 6.86 -9.19
N ALA A 138 -12.72 7.04 -8.46
CA ALA A 138 -12.42 6.28 -7.25
C ALA A 138 -12.08 7.22 -6.09
N ASP A 139 -12.68 6.95 -4.93
CA ASP A 139 -12.49 7.71 -3.70
C ASP A 139 -11.40 7.10 -2.84
N ALA A 140 -10.67 7.96 -2.12
CA ALA A 140 -9.64 7.54 -1.19
C ALA A 140 -10.20 6.97 0.11
N THR A 141 -9.58 5.89 0.56
CA THR A 141 -9.68 5.42 1.94
C THR A 141 -8.51 5.99 2.74
N PHE A 142 -8.81 6.69 3.83
CA PHE A 142 -7.82 7.30 4.72
C PHE A 142 -7.58 6.45 5.96
N TYR A 143 -6.32 6.40 6.38
CA TYR A 143 -5.87 5.82 7.63
C TYR A 143 -5.10 6.88 8.40
N GLU A 144 -5.52 7.14 9.63
CA GLU A 144 -4.76 7.95 10.58
C GLU A 144 -3.67 7.05 11.18
N VAL A 145 -2.42 7.35 10.87
CA VAL A 145 -1.29 6.47 11.23
C VAL A 145 -0.36 7.15 12.22
N ILE A 146 0.02 8.40 11.92
CA ILE A 146 0.91 9.22 12.73
C ILE A 146 0.24 10.57 12.94
N ASP A 147 0.47 11.20 14.09
CA ASP A 147 -0.08 12.53 14.38
C ASP A 147 0.30 13.53 13.29
N GLY A 148 -0.71 14.13 12.65
CA GLY A 148 -0.55 15.07 11.54
C GLY A 148 -0.26 14.45 10.16
N GLU A 149 -0.28 13.12 10.01
CA GLU A 149 -0.15 12.44 8.71
C GLU A 149 -1.25 11.39 8.51
N ASN A 150 -2.01 11.54 7.42
CA ASN A 150 -2.95 10.51 6.96
C ASN A 150 -2.37 9.77 5.76
N PHE A 151 -2.27 8.46 5.89
CA PHE A 151 -2.02 7.57 4.76
C PHE A 151 -3.32 7.38 3.99
N TYR A 152 -3.27 7.40 2.66
CA TYR A 152 -4.45 7.10 1.86
C TYR A 152 -4.15 6.12 0.75
N VAL A 153 -5.18 5.38 0.35
CA VAL A 153 -5.15 4.44 -0.77
C VAL A 153 -6.39 4.60 -1.64
N ILE A 154 -6.22 4.46 -2.94
CA ILE A 154 -7.28 4.50 -3.94
C ILE A 154 -7.07 3.27 -4.84
N PRO A 155 -7.91 2.23 -4.71
CA PRO A 155 -7.91 1.12 -5.64
C PRO A 155 -8.52 1.55 -6.98
N PHE A 156 -7.96 1.05 -8.07
CA PHE A 156 -8.48 1.23 -9.42
C PHE A 156 -8.71 -0.12 -10.07
N ASP A 157 -9.67 -0.18 -10.97
CA ASP A 157 -9.84 -1.33 -11.86
C ASP A 157 -8.91 -1.22 -13.07
N GLU A 158 -8.56 0.00 -13.49
CA GLU A 158 -7.60 0.22 -14.56
C GLU A 158 -6.18 0.52 -14.06
N ASN A 159 -5.19 0.13 -14.86
CA ASN A 159 -3.81 0.46 -14.56
C ASN A 159 -3.53 1.95 -14.78
N VAL A 160 -3.64 2.75 -13.72
CA VAL A 160 -3.45 4.22 -13.76
C VAL A 160 -2.06 4.61 -14.28
N SER A 161 -1.04 3.76 -14.13
CA SER A 161 0.29 4.02 -14.69
C SER A 161 0.28 4.10 -16.22
N ASP A 162 -0.68 3.46 -16.90
CA ASP A 162 -0.71 3.39 -18.36
C ASP A 162 -1.45 4.59 -18.99
N LEU A 163 -2.03 5.46 -18.16
CA LEU A 163 -2.77 6.62 -18.60
C LEU A 163 -1.83 7.75 -19.05
N ALA A 164 -2.32 8.56 -20.00
CA ALA A 164 -1.62 9.80 -20.39
C ALA A 164 -1.82 10.93 -19.36
N SER A 165 -2.97 10.91 -18.68
CA SER A 165 -3.30 11.83 -17.60
C SER A 165 -4.49 11.34 -16.79
N PHE A 166 -4.62 11.86 -15.58
CA PHE A 166 -5.81 11.75 -14.74
C PHE A 166 -5.98 13.01 -13.91
N ARG A 167 -7.15 13.16 -13.28
CA ARG A 167 -7.50 14.33 -12.48
C ARG A 167 -7.68 13.91 -11.03
N ILE A 168 -7.12 14.67 -10.10
CA ILE A 168 -7.32 14.52 -8.66
C ILE A 168 -8.21 15.67 -8.20
N SER A 169 -9.34 15.37 -7.57
CA SER A 169 -10.18 16.33 -6.88
C SER A 169 -9.95 16.18 -5.38
N ILE A 170 -9.68 17.30 -4.70
CA ILE A 170 -9.32 17.33 -3.29
C ILE A 170 -10.37 18.17 -2.56
N GLU A 171 -10.93 17.62 -1.49
CA GLU A 171 -11.96 18.24 -0.67
C GLU A 171 -11.38 18.68 0.69
N GLY A 172 -11.63 19.92 1.10
CA GLY A 172 -11.08 20.45 2.35
C GLY A 172 -11.19 21.98 2.49
N LYS A 173 -10.12 22.62 2.99
CA LYS A 173 -10.06 24.08 3.26
C LYS A 173 -10.27 24.97 2.02
N GLY A 174 -10.09 24.40 0.84
CA GLY A 174 -10.52 24.90 -0.45
C GLY A 174 -10.59 23.69 -1.37
N ASN A 175 -11.69 23.51 -2.08
CA ASN A 175 -11.76 22.42 -3.05
C ASN A 175 -10.82 22.73 -4.20
N SER A 176 -9.90 21.83 -4.49
CA SER A 176 -8.92 22.00 -5.55
C SER A 176 -8.97 20.83 -6.53
N THR A 177 -8.38 21.05 -7.70
CA THR A 177 -8.35 20.04 -8.74
C THR A 177 -7.01 20.09 -9.46
N VAL A 178 -6.26 19.00 -9.35
CA VAL A 178 -4.94 18.87 -9.96
C VAL A 178 -5.04 17.92 -11.14
N ILE A 179 -4.40 18.25 -12.26
CA ILE A 179 -4.29 17.36 -13.41
C ILE A 179 -2.88 16.80 -13.46
N ILE A 180 -2.74 15.49 -13.30
CA ILE A 180 -1.47 14.79 -13.43
C ILE A 180 -1.29 14.42 -14.90
N SER A 181 -0.25 14.95 -15.54
CA SER A 181 0.03 14.73 -16.96
C SER A 181 1.51 15.01 -17.29
N GLY A 182 1.96 14.65 -18.49
CA GLY A 182 3.30 15.03 -18.96
C GLY A 182 4.43 14.44 -18.11
N GLU A 183 5.29 15.29 -17.56
CA GLU A 183 6.44 14.88 -16.75
C GLU A 183 6.02 14.16 -15.46
N ASP A 184 4.97 14.63 -14.80
CA ASP A 184 4.44 14.00 -13.59
C ASP A 184 3.95 12.58 -13.86
N MET A 185 3.23 12.40 -14.98
CA MET A 185 2.79 11.07 -15.40
C MET A 185 3.98 10.17 -15.72
N ALA A 186 5.01 10.68 -16.40
CA ALA A 186 6.23 9.93 -16.69
C ALA A 186 6.97 9.50 -15.40
N ARG A 187 6.97 10.36 -14.36
CA ARG A 187 7.55 10.01 -13.06
C ARG A 187 6.78 8.88 -12.37
N LEU A 188 5.45 8.94 -12.36
CA LEU A 188 4.62 7.86 -11.79
C LEU A 188 4.82 6.53 -12.53
N GLN A 189 4.96 6.59 -13.85
CA GLN A 189 5.26 5.41 -14.70
C GLN A 189 6.60 4.77 -14.36
N GLU A 190 7.58 5.55 -13.89
CA GLU A 190 8.86 5.05 -13.38
C GLU A 190 8.78 4.58 -11.91
N GLY A 191 7.58 4.56 -11.30
CA GLY A 191 7.36 4.19 -9.91
C GLY A 191 7.80 5.26 -8.92
N LYS A 192 8.06 6.49 -9.36
CA LYS A 192 8.46 7.62 -8.49
C LYS A 192 7.25 8.30 -7.89
N SER A 193 7.44 8.89 -6.72
CA SER A 193 6.42 9.71 -6.07
C SER A 193 6.36 11.14 -6.64
N ILE A 194 5.18 11.73 -6.55
CA ILE A 194 4.93 13.16 -6.72
C ILE A 194 4.59 13.76 -5.35
N TYR A 195 5.07 14.98 -5.10
CA TYR A 195 4.78 15.74 -3.90
C TYR A 195 4.18 17.08 -4.34
N LEU A 196 2.99 17.39 -3.84
CA LEU A 196 2.23 18.60 -4.12
C LEU A 196 2.25 19.51 -2.90
N ASN A 197 2.64 20.76 -3.11
CA ASN A 197 2.67 21.81 -2.10
C ASN A 197 1.36 22.62 -2.09
N GLU A 198 1.27 23.64 -1.22
CA GLU A 198 0.07 24.49 -1.14
C GLU A 198 -0.22 25.25 -2.45
N GLU A 199 0.81 25.72 -3.17
CA GLU A 199 0.65 26.47 -4.42
C GLU A 199 0.03 25.59 -5.51
N ASP A 200 0.44 24.32 -5.58
CA ASP A 200 -0.11 23.33 -6.52
C ASP A 200 -1.61 23.08 -6.29
N LEU A 201 -2.13 23.37 -5.09
CA LEU A 201 -3.53 23.18 -4.72
C LEU A 201 -4.38 24.46 -4.86
N MET A 202 -3.78 25.59 -5.23
CA MET A 202 -4.50 26.87 -5.38
C MET A 202 -4.89 27.21 -6.83
N GLU A 203 -4.40 26.46 -7.81
CA GLU A 203 -4.74 26.60 -9.24
C GLU A 203 -6.05 25.90 -9.62
#